data_AF-A0A519WTP7-F1
#
_entry.id   AF-A0A519WTP7-F1
#
_cell.length_a   1.000
_cell.length_b   1.000
_cell.length_c   1.000
_cell.angle_alpha   90.00
_cell.angle_beta   90.00
_cell.angle_gamma   90.00
#
_symmetry.space_group_name_H-M   'P 1'
#
loop_
_entity.id
_entity.type
_entity.pdbx_description
1 polymer ?
#
loop_
_entity_poly.entity_id
_entity_poly.type
_entity_poly.pdbx_seq_one_letter_code
_entity_poly.pdbx_strand_id
1 'polypeptide(L)' 'MQQIDINCDMGEGFGNYPMENDKQLMKYISSANIACGFHAGDPSTMYTTVKLAIENGVA' A
#
# COMPACT_ATOMS: atom_id res chain seq x y z
N MET A 1 9.17 25.54 6.43
CA MET A 1 9.12 24.27 7.20
C MET A 1 9.75 23.21 6.31
N GLN A 2 10.67 22.38 6.81
CA GLN A 2 11.19 21.28 6.01
C GLN A 2 10.16 20.14 6.01
N GLN A 3 9.94 19.51 4.86
CA GLN A 3 8.99 18.41 4.69
C GLN A 3 9.77 17.20 4.15
N ILE A 4 9.47 16.02 4.69
CA ILE A 4 10.07 14.75 4.30
C ILE A 4 8.93 13.80 3.93
N ASP A 5 9.11 13.06 2.83
CA ASP A 5 8.25 11.95 2.45
C ASP A 5 8.71 10.67 3.15
N ILE A 6 7.75 9.92 3.70
CA ILE A 6 7.94 8.57 4.20
C ILE A 6 7.12 7.65 3.31
N ASN A 7 7.80 6.81 2.53
CA ASN A 7 7.17 5.81 1.68
C ASN A 7 7.36 4.39 2.23
N CYS A 8 6.49 3.49 1.81
CA CYS A 8 6.56 2.07 2.11
C CYS A 8 6.03 1.25 0.93
N ASP A 9 6.58 0.05 0.74
CA ASP A 9 6.09 -0.91 -0.25
C ASP A 9 4.83 -1.60 0.29
N MET A 10 3.78 -1.61 -0.53
CA MET A 10 2.42 -1.97 -0.10
C MET A 10 1.74 -2.82 -1.16
N GLY A 11 0.68 -3.53 -0.79
CA GLY A 11 -0.06 -4.40 -1.70
C GLY A 11 0.75 -5.60 -2.18
N GLU A 12 1.72 -6.06 -1.38
CA GLU A 12 2.60 -7.19 -1.73
C GLU A 12 2.00 -8.56 -1.36
N GLY A 13 0.73 -8.61 -0.95
CA GLY A 13 -0.01 -9.86 -0.84
C GLY A 13 -0.28 -10.50 -2.21
N PHE A 14 -0.62 -11.79 -2.24
CA PHE A 14 -0.98 -12.50 -3.46
C PHE A 14 -1.93 -13.68 -3.20
N GLY A 15 -3.15 -13.63 -3.76
CA GLY A 15 -4.14 -14.70 -3.65
C GLY A 15 -4.47 -15.04 -2.20
N ASN A 16 -4.09 -16.24 -1.74
CA ASN A 16 -4.36 -16.71 -0.38
C ASN A 16 -3.30 -16.24 0.65
N TYR A 17 -2.31 -15.45 0.23
CA TYR A 17 -1.24 -14.94 1.10
C TYR A 17 -1.39 -13.42 1.26
N PRO A 18 -2.22 -12.95 2.23
CA PRO A 18 -2.44 -11.51 2.45
C PRO A 18 -1.26 -10.84 3.16
N MET A 19 -1.15 -9.52 3.01
CA MET A 19 -0.25 -8.68 3.80
C MET A 19 -1.05 -7.87 4.82
N GLU A 20 -1.09 -8.32 6.08
CA GLU A 20 -2.02 -7.80 7.10
C GLU A 20 -1.67 -6.40 7.63
N ASN A 21 -0.42 -5.97 7.46
CA ASN A 21 0.08 -4.73 8.06
C ASN A 21 -0.18 -3.47 7.23
N ASP A 22 -0.56 -3.61 5.95
CA ASP A 22 -0.77 -2.49 5.04
C ASP A 22 -1.74 -1.46 5.62
N LYS A 23 -2.88 -1.93 6.15
CA LYS A 23 -3.90 -1.07 6.73
C LYS A 23 -3.39 -0.27 7.94
N GLN A 24 -2.47 -0.83 8.71
CA GLN A 24 -1.92 -0.15 9.89
C GLN A 24 -0.86 0.87 9.49
N LEU A 25 0.00 0.53 8.53
CA LEU A 25 1.09 1.37 8.05
C LEU A 25 0.59 2.60 7.27
N MET A 26 -0.53 2.52 6.57
CA MET A 26 -1.13 3.65 5.84
C MET A 26 -1.39 4.90 6.71
N LYS A 27 -1.48 4.74 8.04
CA LYS A 27 -1.68 5.87 8.97
C LYS A 27 -0.43 6.70 9.22
N TYR A 28 0.74 6.20 8.82
CA TYR A 28 2.05 6.77 9.19
C TYR A 28 2.91 7.18 8.00
N ILE A 29 2.53 6.78 6.78
CA ILE A 29 3.28 7.07 5.55
C ILE A 29 2.61 8.19 4.75
N SER A 30 3.37 8.86 3.90
CA SER A 30 2.87 9.87 2.97
C SER A 30 2.70 9.36 1.54
N SER A 31 3.44 8.31 1.16
CA SER A 31 3.34 7.67 -0.17
C SER A 31 3.36 6.13 -0.05
N ALA A 32 2.65 5.43 -0.95
CA ALA A 32 2.63 3.97 -1.01
C ALA A 32 3.11 3.45 -2.38
N ASN A 33 4.13 2.60 -2.37
CA ASN A 33 4.61 1.92 -3.58
C ASN A 33 3.83 0.61 -3.75
N ILE A 34 2.77 0.62 -4.56
CA ILE A 34 1.86 -0.52 -4.70
C ILE A 34 2.42 -1.53 -5.71
N ALA A 35 2.53 -2.81 -5.32
CA ALA A 35 2.96 -3.87 -6.23
C ALA A 35 1.99 -4.07 -7.42
N CYS A 36 2.54 -4.53 -8.57
CA CYS A 36 1.85 -4.47 -9.87
C CYS A 36 1.58 -5.83 -10.53
N GLY A 37 1.67 -6.95 -9.82
CA GLY A 37 1.27 -8.25 -10.36
C GLY A 37 2.38 -9.18 -10.85
N PHE A 38 3.64 -8.73 -10.84
CA PHE A 38 4.77 -9.56 -11.28
C PHE A 38 5.48 -10.22 -10.10
N HIS A 39 6.07 -9.43 -9.20
CA HIS A 39 6.75 -9.97 -8.03
C HIS A 39 5.79 -10.24 -6.87
N ALA A 40 4.74 -9.44 -6.77
CA ALA A 40 3.67 -9.50 -5.79
C ALA A 40 2.46 -8.68 -6.26
N GLY A 41 1.38 -8.71 -5.47
CA GLY A 41 0.11 -8.07 -5.82
C GLY A 41 -0.70 -8.93 -6.78
N ASP A 42 -2.00 -9.00 -6.57
CA ASP A 42 -2.97 -9.50 -7.54
C ASP A 42 -4.05 -8.42 -7.74
N PRO A 43 -4.93 -8.53 -8.75
CA PRO A 43 -5.92 -7.48 -9.02
C PRO A 43 -6.77 -7.09 -7.81
N SER A 44 -7.10 -8.03 -6.93
CA SER A 44 -7.89 -7.77 -5.72
C SER A 44 -7.08 -7.11 -4.62
N THR A 45 -5.82 -7.52 -4.46
CA THR A 45 -4.85 -6.88 -3.55
C THR A 45 -4.60 -5.43 -3.98
N MET A 46 -4.26 -5.20 -5.24
CA MET A 46 -4.01 -3.86 -5.80
C MET A 46 -5.21 -2.93 -5.59
N TYR A 47 -6.43 -3.40 -5.90
CA TYR A 47 -7.65 -2.63 -5.68
C TYR A 47 -7.83 -2.23 -4.22
N THR A 48 -7.62 -3.18 -3.30
CA THR A 48 -7.76 -2.94 -1.86
C THR A 48 -6.71 -1.95 -1.35
N THR A 49 -5.46 -2.08 -1.78
CA THR A 49 -4.37 -1.18 -1.36
C THR A 49 -4.56 0.23 -1.91
N VAL A 50 -4.98 0.41 -3.17
CA VAL A 50 -5.32 1.73 -3.72
C VAL A 50 -6.46 2.37 -2.95
N LYS A 51 -7.52 1.60 -2.64
CA LYS A 51 -8.63 2.09 -1.83
C LYS A 51 -8.17 2.56 -0.45
N LEU A 52 -7.30 1.81 0.21
CA LEU A 52 -6.72 2.19 1.51
C LEU A 52 -5.87 3.47 1.42
N ALA A 53 -5.07 3.63 0.36
CA ALA A 53 -4.27 4.83 0.15
C ALA A 53 -5.16 6.08 0.02
N ILE A 54 -6.21 5.99 -0.79
CA ILE A 54 -7.20 7.08 -0.98
C ILE A 54 -7.89 7.43 0.35
N GLU A 55 -8.33 6.41 1.11
CA GLU A 55 -9.01 6.61 2.40
C GLU A 55 -8.11 7.31 3.46
N ASN A 56 -6.78 7.16 3.35
CA ASN A 56 -5.83 7.77 4.28
C ASN A 56 -5.13 9.02 3.71
N GLY A 57 -5.43 9.42 2.47
CA GLY A 57 -4.78 10.56 1.82
C GLY A 57 -3.29 10.32 1.53
N VAL A 58 -2.90 9.06 1.33
CA VAL A 58 -1.55 8.64 0.95
C VAL A 58 -1.42 8.69 -0.57
N ALA A 59 -0.28 9.24 -1.04
CA ALA A 59 0.04 9.32 -2.46
C ALA A 59 0.33 7.95 -3.10
#